data_AF-A0AA96RW09-F1
#
_entry.id   AF-A0AA96RW09-F1
#
_cell.length_a   1.000
_cell.length_b   1.000
_cell.length_c   1.000
_cell.angle_alpha   90.00
_cell.angle_beta   90.00
_cell.angle_gamma   90.00
#
_symmetry.space_group_name_H-M   'P 1'
#
loop_
_entity.id
_entity.type
_entity.pdbx_description
1 polymer ?
#
loop_
_entity_poly.entity_id
_entity_poly.type
_entity_poly.pdbx_seq_one_letter_code
_entity_poly.pdbx_strand_id
1 'polypeptide(L)' 'MPTRDYPDKRVARGLAKEADLRMFSARIEADLMEYIRITAFETRKSKQEIVAEALALHRQISQREV' A
#
# COMPACT_ATOMS: atom_id res chain seq x y z
N MET A 1 -42.27 -3.24 -2.26
CA MET A 1 -40.98 -3.94 -1.97
C MET A 1 -39.88 -3.06 -2.55
N PRO A 2 -38.85 -2.62 -1.80
CA PRO A 2 -37.77 -1.82 -2.37
C PRO A 2 -36.90 -2.70 -3.26
N THR A 3 -36.68 -2.24 -4.49
CA THR A 3 -35.83 -2.89 -5.49
C THR A 3 -34.38 -2.84 -4.99
N ARG A 4 -33.80 -4.00 -4.70
CA ARG A 4 -32.37 -4.12 -4.40
C ARG A 4 -31.60 -3.79 -5.68
N ASP A 5 -30.99 -2.62 -5.74
CA ASP A 5 -30.01 -2.26 -6.77
C ASP A 5 -28.78 -3.16 -6.61
N TYR A 6 -28.82 -4.32 -7.27
CA TYR A 6 -27.61 -5.09 -7.49
C TYR A 6 -26.89 -4.48 -8.68
N PRO A 7 -25.61 -4.13 -8.56
CA PRO A 7 -24.83 -3.65 -9.70
C PRO A 7 -24.76 -4.78 -10.74
N ASP A 8 -25.46 -4.60 -11.87
CA ASP A 8 -25.51 -5.54 -13.00
C ASP A 8 -24.12 -5.80 -13.61
N LYS A 9 -23.19 -4.88 -13.38
CA LYS A 9 -21.81 -4.98 -13.85
C LYS A 9 -20.96 -5.73 -12.84
N ARG A 10 -20.87 -7.05 -13.00
CA ARG A 10 -19.79 -7.84 -12.39
C ARG A 10 -18.46 -7.38 -13.00
N VAL A 11 -17.66 -6.62 -12.24
CA VAL A 11 -16.28 -6.34 -12.64
C VAL A 11 -15.53 -7.66 -12.66
N ALA A 12 -14.89 -8.00 -13.78
CA ALA A 12 -14.12 -9.24 -13.89
C ALA A 12 -12.99 -9.23 -12.84
N ARG A 13 -12.91 -10.31 -12.04
CA ARG A 13 -11.77 -10.52 -11.13
C ARG A 13 -10.49 -10.52 -11.96
N GLY A 14 -9.60 -9.55 -11.70
CA GLY A 14 -8.33 -9.36 -12.43
C GLY A 14 -8.18 -8.03 -13.16
N LEU A 15 -9.23 -7.20 -13.27
CA LEU A 15 -9.13 -5.80 -13.76
C LEU A 15 -8.83 -4.79 -12.63
N ALA A 16 -8.60 -5.25 -11.41
CA ALA A 16 -8.21 -4.40 -10.31
C ALA A 16 -6.82 -3.82 -10.60
N LYS A 17 -6.57 -2.56 -10.24
CA LYS A 17 -5.28 -1.85 -10.31
C LYS A 17 -4.08 -2.58 -9.66
N GLU A 18 -4.30 -3.78 -9.15
CA GLU A 18 -3.42 -4.61 -8.37
C GLU A 18 -2.80 -5.78 -9.14
N ALA A 19 -3.11 -5.96 -10.44
CA ALA A 19 -2.59 -7.08 -11.23
C ALA A 19 -1.05 -7.12 -11.30
N ASP A 20 -0.38 -5.98 -11.15
CA ASP A 20 1.10 -5.86 -11.10
C ASP A 20 1.68 -5.78 -9.68
N LEU A 21 0.84 -5.85 -8.63
CA LEU A 21 1.34 -5.81 -7.27
C LEU A 21 2.01 -7.14 -6.92
N ARG A 22 3.31 -7.06 -6.59
CA ARG A 22 4.04 -8.18 -5.99
C ARG A 22 4.00 -8.05 -4.49
N MET A 23 3.52 -9.09 -3.83
CA MET A 23 3.55 -9.18 -2.36
C MET A 23 4.96 -9.48 -1.90
N PHE A 24 5.52 -8.60 -1.07
CA PHE A 24 6.82 -8.78 -0.44
C PHE A 24 6.63 -9.00 1.06
N SER A 25 7.23 -10.07 1.58
CA SER A 25 7.38 -10.28 3.01
C SER A 25 8.82 -9.94 3.41
N ALA A 26 8.98 -8.98 4.32
CA ALA A 26 10.26 -8.64 4.91
C ALA A 26 10.16 -8.69 6.44
N ARG A 27 11.26 -9.07 7.09
CA ARG A 27 11.39 -8.89 8.54
C ARG A 27 11.80 -7.45 8.79
N ILE A 28 11.07 -6.79 9.67
CA ILE A 28 11.28 -5.40 10.07
C ILE A 28 11.61 -5.42 11.56
N GLU A 29 12.61 -4.66 11.98
CA GLU A 29 12.95 -4.50 13.39
C GLU A 29 11.78 -3.93 14.19
N ALA A 30 11.67 -4.30 15.46
CA ALA A 30 10.52 -3.97 16.30
C ALA A 30 10.31 -2.45 16.42
N ASP A 31 11.38 -1.71 16.67
CA ASP A 31 11.37 -0.26 16.88
C ASP A 31 10.94 0.48 15.59
N LEU A 32 11.43 0.03 14.43
CA LEU A 32 11.01 0.56 13.14
C LEU A 32 9.53 0.27 12.85
N MET A 33 9.04 -0.91 13.24
CA MET A 33 7.63 -1.25 13.11
C MET A 33 6.74 -0.41 14.03
N GLU A 34 7.21 -0.05 15.23
CA GLU A 34 6.51 0.87 16.13
C GLU A 34 6.42 2.28 15.53
N TYR A 35 7.53 2.80 15.01
CA TYR A 35 7.54 4.07 14.28
C TYR A 35 6.51 4.07 13.14
N ILE A 36 6.50 3.04 12.29
CA ILE A 36 5.54 2.90 11.18
C ILE A 36 4.09 2.92 11.69
N ARG A 37 3.80 2.31 12.85
CA ARG A 37 2.44 2.31 13.43
C ARG A 37 2.02 3.71 13.90
N ILE A 38 2.91 4.44 14.56
CA ILE A 38 2.65 5.81 15.02
C ILE A 38 2.40 6.71 13.80
N THR A 39 3.28 6.65 12.80
CA THR A 39 3.13 7.42 11.57
C THR A 39 1.82 7.08 10.84
N ALA A 40 1.43 5.80 10.78
CA ALA A 40 0.15 5.40 10.20
C ALA A 40 -1.05 6.02 10.94
N PHE A 41 -0.98 6.05 12.28
CA PHE A 41 -2.02 6.66 13.09
C PHE A 41 -2.15 8.17 12.84
N GLU A 42 -1.02 8.88 12.82
CA GLU A 42 -0.96 10.33 12.65
C GLU A 42 -1.35 10.77 11.23
N THR A 43 -0.86 10.06 10.21
CA THR A 43 -1.04 10.44 8.79
C THR A 43 -2.28 9.86 8.15
N ARG A 44 -2.97 8.92 8.84
CA ARG A 44 -4.10 8.14 8.30
C ARG A 44 -3.76 7.34 7.03
N LYS A 45 -2.47 7.07 6.80
CA LYS A 45 -1.99 6.19 5.73
C LYS A 45 -1.88 4.75 6.24
N SER A 46 -2.02 3.80 5.33
CA SER A 46 -1.70 2.41 5.61
C SER A 46 -0.20 2.24 5.82
N LYS A 47 0.17 1.22 6.61
CA LYS A 47 1.58 0.86 6.83
C LYS A 47 2.29 0.51 5.52
N GLN A 48 1.56 -0.06 4.56
CA GLN A 48 2.09 -0.42 3.23
C GLN A 48 2.40 0.83 2.40
N GLU A 49 1.52 1.84 2.40
CA GLU A 49 1.76 3.12 1.72
C GLU A 49 2.99 3.81 2.28
N ILE A 50 3.15 3.84 3.61
CA ILE A 50 4.33 4.44 4.26
C ILE A 50 5.62 3.75 3.82
N VAL A 51 5.64 2.40 3.80
CA VAL A 51 6.80 1.63 3.36
C VAL A 51 7.08 1.82 1.86
N ALA A 52 6.03 1.87 1.03
CA ALA A 52 6.17 2.08 -0.41
C ALA A 52 6.73 3.49 -0.72
N GLU A 53 6.25 4.53 -0.02
CA GLU A 53 6.76 5.89 -0.13
C GLU A 53 8.22 5.98 0.28
N ALA A 54 8.59 5.39 1.42
CA ALA A 54 9.98 5.34 1.89
C ALA A 54 10.90 4.63 0.88
N LEU A 55 10.44 3.52 0.29
CA LEU A 55 11.20 2.79 -0.73
C LEU A 55 11.36 3.61 -2.02
N ALA A 56 10.33 4.34 -2.43
CA ALA A 56 10.40 5.23 -3.60
C ALA A 56 11.41 6.36 -3.37
N LEU A 57 11.38 7.00 -2.19
CA LEU A 57 12.34 8.03 -1.80
C LEU A 57 13.78 7.50 -1.76
N HIS A 58 13.98 6.31 -1.17
CA HIS A 58 15.29 5.68 -1.12
C HIS A 58 15.85 5.44 -2.54
N ARG A 59 15.04 4.92 -3.46
CA ARG A 59 15.45 4.72 -4.86
C ARG A 59 15.83 6.03 -5.55
N GLN A 60 15.08 7.10 -5.33
CA GLN A 60 15.37 8.41 -5.91
C GLN A 60 16.71 8.97 -5.41
N ILE A 61 17.00 8.83 -4.12
CA ILE A 61 18.27 9.26 -3.53
C ILE A 61 19.42 8.44 -4.10
N SER A 62 19.30 7.11 -4.09
CA SER A 62 20.34 6.22 -4.61
C SER A 62 20.63 6.41 -6.10
N GLN A 63 19.64 6.82 -6.90
CA GLN A 63 19.84 7.15 -8.32
C GLN A 63 20.51 8.52 -8.55
N ARG A 64 20.49 9.39 -7.56
CA ARG A 64 21.05 10.75 -7.65
C ARG A 64 22.50 10.82 -7.19
N GLU A 65 22.98 9.82 -6.45
CA GLU A 65 24.36 9.68 -5.99
C GLU A 65 25.26 8.93 -6.98
N VAL A 66 24.75 8.55 -8.16
CA VAL A 66 25.47 7.94 -9.29
C VAL A 66 25.58 8.93 -10.43
#